data_AF-A0A2H3C9F5-F1
#
_entry.id   AF-A0A2H3C9F5-F1
#
_cell.length_a   1.000
_cell.length_b   1.000
_cell.length_c   1.000
_cell.angle_alpha   90.00
_cell.angle_beta   90.00
_cell.angle_gamma   90.00
#
_symmetry.space_group_name_H-M   'P 1'
#
loop_
_entity.id
_entity.type
_entity.pdbx_description
1 polymer ?
#
loop_
_entity_poly.entity_id
_entity_poly.type
_entity_poly.pdbx_seq_one_letter_code
_entity_poly.pdbx_strand_id
1 'polypeptide(L)' 'VRNVYLRCGHAINLVRPLHFDVRCENSNCKFSLFHPRSCRPPACLQTCRQYRVFPEQYSPHIDGYCPSCCQAIQGQGDLR' A
#
# COMPACT_ATOMS: atom_id res chain seq x y z
N VAL A 1 -3.74 0.75 4.64
CA VAL A 1 -2.95 1.30 3.50
C VAL A 1 -3.85 2.16 2.66
N ARG A 2 -3.41 3.37 2.35
CA ARG A 2 -4.15 4.34 1.56
C ARG A 2 -3.29 4.79 0.38
N ASN A 3 -3.64 4.37 -0.83
CA ASN A 3 -2.92 4.79 -2.03
C ASN A 3 -3.36 6.21 -2.39
N VAL A 4 -2.41 7.14 -2.55
CA VAL A 4 -2.67 8.52 -2.97
C VAL A 4 -2.18 8.68 -4.41
N TYR A 5 -3.07 9.07 -5.32
CA TYR A 5 -2.79 9.22 -6.74
C TYR A 5 -2.54 10.70 -7.06
N LEU A 6 -1.30 11.07 -7.36
CA LEU A 6 -0.90 12.47 -7.48
C LEU A 6 -1.51 13.18 -8.71
N ARG A 7 -1.82 12.44 -9.79
CA ARG A 7 -2.35 13.05 -11.02
C ARG A 7 -3.82 13.42 -10.97
N CYS A 8 -4.58 12.83 -10.04
CA CYS A 8 -6.00 13.18 -9.83
C CYS A 8 -6.34 13.58 -8.39
N GLY A 9 -5.37 13.54 -7.47
CA GLY A 9 -5.58 13.85 -6.04
C GLY A 9 -6.42 12.81 -5.28
N HIS A 10 -6.91 11.76 -5.95
CA HIS A 10 -7.75 10.76 -5.31
C HIS A 10 -6.96 9.84 -4.39
N ALA A 11 -7.61 9.41 -3.31
CA ALA A 11 -7.05 8.43 -2.40
C ALA A 11 -7.96 7.21 -2.25
N ILE A 12 -7.39 6.02 -2.37
CA ILE A 12 -8.11 4.76 -2.27
C ILE A 12 -7.64 4.02 -1.02
N ASN A 13 -8.57 3.78 -0.10
CA ASN A 13 -8.35 2.90 1.03
C ASN A 13 -8.39 1.44 0.55
N LEU A 14 -7.25 0.77 0.66
CA LEU A 14 -7.21 -0.67 0.41
C LEU A 14 -7.77 -1.35 1.65
N VAL A 15 -9.01 -1.83 1.56
CA VAL A 15 -9.62 -2.69 2.59
C VAL A 15 -8.74 -3.93 2.69
N ARG A 16 -8.05 -4.08 3.82
CA ARG A 16 -7.32 -5.30 4.15
C ARG A 16 -8.10 -6.00 5.25
N PRO A 17 -8.24 -7.34 5.22
CA PRO A 17 -8.82 -8.07 6.33
C PRO A 17 -8.14 -7.65 7.65
N LEU A 18 -9.01 -7.21 8.57
CA LEU A 18 -8.71 -6.67 9.88
C LEU A 18 -7.99 -7.71 10.75
N HIS A 19 -7.05 -7.21 11.55
CA HIS A 19 -6.36 -7.88 12.65
C HIS A 19 -5.66 -9.21 12.35
N PHE A 20 -4.33 -9.14 12.27
CA PHE A 20 -3.48 -10.29 12.57
C PHE A 20 -2.49 -9.82 13.64
N ASP A 21 -2.55 -10.40 14.83
CA ASP A 21 -1.58 -10.15 15.89
C ASP A 21 -0.19 -10.61 15.40
N VAL A 22 0.65 -9.65 15.03
CA VAL A 22 2.03 -9.93 14.63
C VAL A 22 2.86 -10.10 15.89
N ARG A 23 2.94 -11.34 16.38
CA ARG A 23 3.83 -11.73 17.48
C ARG A 23 5.30 -11.46 17.12
N CYS A 24 6.09 -10.95 18.06
CA CYS A 24 7.49 -10.57 17.82
C CYS A 24 8.40 -11.77 17.53
N GLU A 25 8.00 -12.97 17.95
CA GLU A 25 8.69 -14.22 17.62
C GLU A 25 8.53 -14.61 16.15
N ASN A 26 7.57 -14.00 15.44
CA ASN A 26 7.32 -14.27 14.03
C ASN A 26 8.31 -13.48 13.14
N SER A 27 8.92 -14.14 12.15
CA SER A 27 9.81 -13.50 11.17
C SER A 27 9.13 -12.38 10.36
N ASN A 28 7.79 -12.30 10.38
CA ASN A 28 7.02 -11.21 9.78
C ASN A 28 6.99 -9.91 10.62
N CYS A 29 7.47 -9.92 11.86
CA CYS A 29 7.64 -8.73 12.69
C CYS A 29 8.99 -8.05 12.39
N LYS A 30 9.00 -6.74 12.15
CA LYS A 30 10.21 -5.92 11.92
C LYS A 30 11.16 -5.89 13.11
N PHE A 31 10.64 -6.18 14.30
CA PHE A 31 11.40 -6.27 15.55
C PHE A 31 11.84 -7.70 15.88
N SER A 32 11.44 -8.69 15.08
CA SER A 32 11.87 -10.08 15.28
C SER A 32 13.35 -10.23 15.02
N LEU A 33 14.04 -11.00 15.86
CA LEU A 33 15.42 -11.43 15.62
C LEU A 33 15.53 -12.31 14.36
N PHE A 34 14.43 -12.93 13.94
CA PHE A 34 14.33 -13.77 12.74
C PHE A 34 13.80 -13.01 11.53
N HIS A 35 13.67 -11.68 11.60
CA HIS A 35 13.22 -10.89 10.47
C HIS A 35 14.24 -10.98 9.32
N PRO A 36 13.82 -11.33 8.09
CA PRO A 36 14.74 -11.48 6.98
C PRO A 36 15.47 -10.17 6.68
N ARG A 37 16.80 -10.24 6.59
CA ARG A 37 17.65 -9.06 6.30
C ARG A 37 17.36 -8.43 4.93
N SER A 38 16.75 -9.19 4.01
CA SER A 38 16.30 -8.73 2.70
C SER A 38 15.02 -7.88 2.76
N CYS A 39 14.27 -7.92 3.86
CA CYS A 39 13.07 -7.12 4.06
C CYS A 39 13.44 -5.70 4.50
N ARG A 40 13.90 -4.89 3.54
CA ARG A 40 14.30 -3.48 3.72
C ARG A 40 13.47 -2.56 2.81
N PRO A 41 13.36 -1.26 3.13
CA PRO A 41 12.76 -0.28 2.20
C PRO A 41 13.46 -0.31 0.83
N PRO A 42 12.72 -0.10 -0.28
CA PRO A 42 11.28 0.22 -0.36
C PRO A 42 10.35 -1.00 -0.31
N ALA A 43 10.87 -2.20 -0.59
CA ALA A 43 10.07 -3.43 -0.68
C ALA A 43 9.34 -3.77 0.62
N CYS A 44 10.00 -3.59 1.77
CA CYS A 44 9.42 -3.80 3.09
C CYS A 44 8.18 -2.92 3.33
N LEU A 45 8.20 -1.64 2.94
CA LEU A 45 7.07 -0.73 3.13
C LEU A 45 5.82 -1.17 2.34
N GLN A 46 6.04 -1.81 1.19
CA GLN A 46 4.96 -2.30 0.34
C GLN A 46 4.36 -3.63 0.81
N THR A 47 5.18 -4.52 1.40
CA THR A 47 4.77 -5.90 1.72
C THR A 47 4.55 -6.15 3.21
N CYS A 48 5.29 -5.47 4.09
CA CYS A 48 5.25 -5.69 5.53
C CYS A 48 3.90 -5.29 6.13
N ARG A 49 3.36 -6.16 6.98
CA ARG A 49 2.07 -5.94 7.63
C ARG A 49 2.09 -4.77 8.62
N GLN A 50 3.16 -4.61 9.39
CA GLN A 50 3.25 -3.56 10.44
C GLN A 50 3.16 -2.16 9.86
N TYR A 51 3.83 -1.89 8.74
CA TYR A 51 3.68 -0.62 8.02
C TYR A 51 2.30 -0.47 7.38
N ARG A 52 1.52 -1.54 7.21
CA ARG A 52 0.23 -1.53 6.50
C ARG A 52 -0.99 -1.48 7.42
N VAL A 53 -0.79 -1.55 8.74
CA VAL A 53 -1.80 -1.46 9.80
C VAL A 53 -1.50 -0.28 10.75
N PHE A 54 -2.43 0.04 11.66
CA PHE A 54 -2.19 1.04 12.70
C PHE A 54 -1.01 0.64 13.60
N PRO A 55 -0.13 1.56 14.05
CA PRO A 55 -0.19 3.02 13.87
C PRO A 55 0.51 3.54 12.61
N GLU A 56 1.38 2.77 11.96
CA GLU A 56 2.31 3.26 10.92
C GLU A 56 1.71 3.35 9.51
N GLN A 57 0.39 3.53 9.39
CA GLN A 57 -0.44 3.43 8.17
C GLN A 57 0.22 3.96 6.87
N TYR A 58 0.97 3.07 6.20
CA TYR A 58 1.69 3.36 4.96
C TYR A 58 0.73 3.88 3.89
N SER A 59 1.07 5.05 3.37
CA SER A 59 0.29 5.79 2.38
C SER A 59 1.18 6.13 1.18
N PRO A 60 1.35 5.21 0.22
CA PRO A 60 2.20 5.45 -0.93
C PRO A 60 1.61 6.58 -1.78
N HIS A 61 2.49 7.50 -2.19
CA HIS A 61 2.19 8.53 -3.17
C HIS A 61 2.59 8.01 -4.55
N ILE A 62 1.58 7.73 -5.38
CA ILE A 62 1.72 7.15 -6.70
C ILE A 62 1.58 8.29 -7.72
N ASP A 63 2.63 8.54 -8.51
CA ASP A 63 2.53 9.43 -9.68
C ASP A 63 1.75 8.74 -10.80
N GLY A 64 0.42 8.75 -10.68
CA GLY A 64 -0.50 8.14 -11.63
C GLY A 64 -1.94 8.56 -11.37
N TYR A 65 -2.83 8.15 -12.28
CA TYR A 65 -4.27 8.27 -12.10
C TYR A 65 -4.82 7.08 -11.31
N CYS A 66 -5.89 7.29 -10.54
CA CYS A 66 -6.60 6.20 -9.90
C CYS A 66 -7.36 5.35 -10.95
N PRO A 67 -7.74 4.10 -10.65
CA PRO A 67 -8.41 3.21 -11.61
C PRO A 67 -9.66 3.84 -12.26
N SER A 68 -10.46 4.57 -11.49
CA SER A 68 -11.65 5.26 -12.01
C SER A 68 -11.29 6.39 -12.99
N CYS A 69 -10.27 7.20 -12.69
CA CYS A 69 -9.80 8.24 -13.60
C CYS A 69 -9.16 7.66 -14.87
N CYS A 70 -8.39 6.56 -14.74
CA CYS A 70 -7.86 5.84 -15.90
C CYS A 70 -8.98 5.39 -16.83
N GLN A 71 -10.03 4.77 -16.27
CA GLN A 71 -11.17 4.29 -17.05
C GLN A 71 -11.93 5.44 -17.72
N ALA A 72 -12.11 6.57 -17.04
CA ALA A 72 -12.74 7.76 -17.60
C ALA A 72 -11.94 8.38 -18.76
N ILE A 73 -10.61 8.42 -18.64
CA ILE A 73 -9.73 8.94 -19.69
C ILE A 73 -9.73 8.00 -20.91
N GLN A 74 -9.72 6.69 -20.69
CA GLN A 74 -9.75 5.70 -21.77
C GLN A 74 -11.09 5.72 -22.52
N GLY A 75 -12.21 5.80 -21.81
CA GLY A 75 -13.55 5.88 -22.42
C GLY A 75 -13.86 7.20 -23.14
N GLN A 76 -13.06 8.25 -22.95
CA GLN A 76 -13.17 9.50 -23.71
C GLN A 76 -12.43 9.46 -25.07
N GLY A 77 -11.65 8.41 -25.34
CA GLY A 77 -10.96 8.22 -26.62
C GLY A 77 -11.80 7.57 -27.72
N ASP A 78 -12.88 6.87 -27.36
CA ASP A 78 -13.70 6.06 -28.28
C ASP A 78 -14.96 6.78 -28.82
N LEU A 79 -15.11 8.08 -28.55
CA LEU A 79 -16.26 8.90 -29.00
C LEU A 79 -15.86 10.04 -29.95
N ARG A 80 -14.97 9.77 -30.91
CA ARG A 80 -14.66 10.69 -32.02
C ARG A 80 -14.77 10.00 -33.36
#